data_AF-N0CXI1-F1
#
_entry.id   AF-N0CXI1-F1
#
_cell.length_a   1.000
_cell.length_b   1.000
_cell.length_c   1.000
_cell.angle_alpha   90.00
_cell.angle_beta   90.00
_cell.angle_gamma   90.00
#
_symmetry.space_group_name_H-M   'P 1'
#
loop_
_entity.id
_entity.type
_entity.pdbx_description
1 polymer ?
#
loop_
_entity_poly.entity_id
_entity_poly.type
_entity_poly.pdbx_seq_one_letter_code
_entity_poly.pdbx_strand_id
1 'polypeptide(L)'
;MTTQPSIRGIRPAGYVLDEAPLAAPVAQAADDLRAVREQWGDLLAAIGRAPRAEWPPRECREWEQPAAAADAPAVGRMPLVLREHPAPLNLTALDAAVQTERELFELCDAVAASVQRPVRRRPSLNIPSYSGRTAPARIRIVADRADRADPARWSYASPTDPGSRAYGVHWAAVWLEGRALGEESGDLFTAVRPLLADEITATARRARARVERALGRDGQPTALDRPCPYCRGPLTAYTRSGDPAAATVVCGTGSACTAPVLLNGRRRREWSGADLIGLFVALEAAK
;
A
#
# COMPACT_ATOMS: atom_id res chain seq x y z
N MET A 1 69.84 9.69 8.20
CA MET A 1 68.80 8.95 8.94
C MET A 1 67.76 9.95 9.39
N THR A 2 66.71 10.14 8.61
CA THR A 2 65.73 11.21 8.79
C THR A 2 64.37 10.56 8.94
N THR A 3 63.81 10.63 10.14
CA THR A 3 62.59 9.94 10.54
C THR A 3 61.37 10.77 10.13
N GLN A 4 60.56 10.26 9.20
CA GLN A 4 59.24 10.83 8.86
C GLN A 4 58.23 10.52 9.97
N PRO A 5 57.37 11.47 10.38
CA PRO A 5 56.19 11.16 11.17
C PRO A 5 55.06 10.59 10.27
N SER A 6 54.57 9.43 10.68
CA SER A 6 53.43 8.70 10.10
C SER A 6 52.11 9.45 10.33
N ILE A 7 51.45 9.86 9.24
CA ILE A 7 50.05 10.31 9.25
C ILE A 7 49.16 9.06 9.39
N ARG A 8 48.86 8.69 10.63
CA ARG A 8 47.75 7.80 10.98
C ARG A 8 46.75 8.60 11.80
N GLY A 9 45.48 8.60 11.36
CA GLY A 9 44.35 8.92 12.23
C GLY A 9 43.57 10.18 11.87
N ILE A 10 42.98 10.23 10.68
CA ILE A 10 41.70 10.95 10.51
C ILE A 10 40.65 9.86 10.32
N ARG A 11 40.04 9.44 11.42
CA ARG A 11 38.73 8.76 11.39
C ARG A 11 37.71 9.86 11.08
N PRO A 12 36.97 9.82 9.96
CA PRO A 12 35.81 10.69 9.82
C PRO A 12 34.82 10.32 10.92
N ALA A 13 34.36 11.36 11.61
CA ALA A 13 33.41 11.28 12.71
C ALA A 13 32.24 10.38 12.33
N GLY A 14 32.01 9.35 13.14
CA GLY A 14 30.73 8.67 13.16
C GLY A 14 29.70 9.71 13.55
N TYR A 15 28.87 10.10 12.59
CA TYR A 15 27.55 10.61 12.89
C TYR A 15 26.78 9.40 13.45
N VAL A 16 26.81 9.27 14.77
CA VAL A 16 25.68 8.67 15.48
C VAL A 16 24.54 9.64 15.18
N LEU A 17 23.71 9.30 14.20
CA LEU A 17 22.40 9.92 14.10
C LEU A 17 21.70 9.50 15.40
N ASP A 18 21.56 10.46 16.32
CA ASP A 18 20.46 10.44 17.27
C ASP A 18 19.23 9.96 16.51
N GLU A 19 18.52 8.99 17.08
CA GLU A 19 17.24 8.45 16.60
C GLU A 19 16.19 9.57 16.61
N ALA A 20 16.34 10.55 15.72
CA ALA A 20 15.28 11.45 15.38
C ALA A 20 14.15 10.56 14.84
N PRO A 21 12.93 10.65 15.40
CA PRO A 21 11.81 9.89 14.87
C PRO A 21 11.75 10.18 13.37
N LEU A 22 11.78 9.13 12.56
CA LEU A 22 11.58 9.22 11.11
C LEU A 22 10.42 10.19 10.88
N ALA A 23 10.62 11.17 9.99
CA ALA A 23 9.59 12.16 9.71
C ALA A 23 8.26 11.42 9.47
N ALA A 24 7.20 11.76 10.21
CA ALA A 24 5.92 11.06 10.22
C ALA A 24 5.42 10.52 8.85
N PRO A 25 5.55 11.24 7.71
CA PRO A 25 5.18 10.70 6.40
C PRO A 25 5.94 9.44 5.98
N VAL A 26 7.22 9.32 6.34
CA VAL A 26 8.07 8.16 6.00
C VAL A 26 7.63 6.90 6.76
N ALA A 27 7.33 7.03 8.05
CA ALA A 27 6.80 5.92 8.85
C ALA A 27 5.44 5.45 8.31
N GLN A 28 4.57 6.39 7.94
CA GLN A 28 3.28 6.08 7.33
C GLN A 28 3.43 5.32 6.01
N ALA A 29 4.36 5.74 5.14
CA ALA A 29 4.61 5.05 3.87
C ALA A 29 5.04 3.59 4.08
N ALA A 30 5.92 3.34 5.06
CA ALA A 30 6.35 2.00 5.40
C ALA A 30 5.18 1.13 5.91
N ASP A 31 4.35 1.68 6.79
CA ASP A 31 3.16 0.98 7.31
C ASP A 31 2.14 0.70 6.20
N ASP A 32 1.93 1.62 5.27
CA ASP A 32 1.03 1.44 4.13
C ASP A 32 1.52 0.35 3.17
N LEU A 33 2.83 0.33 2.86
CA LEU A 33 3.44 -0.72 2.03
C LEU A 33 3.39 -2.09 2.70
N ARG A 34 3.60 -2.14 4.02
CA ARG A 34 3.45 -3.36 4.82
C ARG A 34 2.01 -3.87 4.78
N ALA A 35 1.03 -2.99 4.95
CA ALA A 35 -0.38 -3.35 4.87
C ALA A 35 -0.75 -3.90 3.48
N VAL A 36 -0.31 -3.25 2.39
CA VAL A 36 -0.51 -3.76 1.02
C VAL A 36 0.09 -5.16 0.88
N ARG A 37 1.30 -5.39 1.39
CA ARG A 37 2.01 -6.67 1.33
C ARG A 37 1.27 -7.79 2.06
N GLU A 38 0.76 -7.51 3.26
CA GLU A 38 0.02 -8.47 4.07
C GLU A 38 -1.35 -8.80 3.46
N GLN A 39 -2.03 -7.79 2.90
CA GLN A 39 -3.36 -7.94 2.31
C GLN A 39 -3.34 -8.49 0.88
N TRP A 40 -2.18 -8.54 0.23
CA TRP A 40 -2.06 -8.94 -1.17
C TRP A 40 -2.62 -10.34 -1.44
N GLY A 41 -2.35 -11.31 -0.55
CA GLY A 41 -2.89 -12.66 -0.66
C GLY A 41 -4.41 -12.71 -0.60
N ASP A 42 -5.02 -11.92 0.29
CA ASP A 42 -6.46 -11.79 0.40
C ASP A 42 -7.07 -11.18 -0.88
N LEU A 43 -6.41 -10.17 -1.45
CA LEU A 43 -6.86 -9.54 -2.69
C LEU A 43 -6.85 -10.53 -3.86
N LEU A 44 -5.77 -11.28 -4.02
CA LEU A 44 -5.68 -12.32 -5.06
C LEU A 44 -6.73 -13.42 -4.85
N ALA A 45 -6.97 -13.83 -3.60
CA ALA A 45 -8.03 -14.78 -3.29
C ALA A 45 -9.43 -14.22 -3.56
N ALA A 46 -9.63 -12.91 -3.43
CA ALA A 46 -10.91 -12.25 -3.70
C ALA A 46 -11.27 -12.23 -5.19
N ILE A 47 -10.29 -12.28 -6.11
CA ILE A 47 -10.51 -12.34 -7.56
C ILE A 47 -11.38 -13.56 -7.92
N GLY A 48 -11.09 -14.73 -7.35
CA GLY A 48 -11.82 -15.97 -7.59
C GLY A 48 -13.14 -16.11 -6.83
N ARG A 49 -13.56 -15.09 -6.06
CA ARG A 49 -14.81 -15.11 -5.30
C ARG A 49 -15.85 -14.26 -6.01
N ALA A 50 -17.10 -14.70 -5.98
CA ALA A 50 -18.19 -13.84 -6.40
C ALA A 50 -18.19 -12.56 -5.53
N PRO A 51 -18.40 -11.38 -6.12
CA PRO A 51 -18.48 -10.14 -5.35
C PRO A 51 -19.58 -10.28 -4.29
N ARG A 52 -19.36 -9.70 -3.09
CA ARG A 52 -20.40 -9.66 -2.06
C ARG A 52 -21.62 -8.96 -2.64
N ALA A 53 -22.73 -9.66 -2.72
CA ALA A 53 -24.01 -9.10 -3.14
C ALA A 53 -24.52 -8.19 -2.02
N GLU A 54 -24.15 -6.90 -1.99
CA GLU A 54 -24.98 -5.91 -1.34
C GLU A 54 -26.13 -5.58 -2.31
N TRP A 55 -27.07 -6.53 -2.37
CA TRP A 55 -28.35 -6.36 -3.04
C TRP A 55 -29.41 -6.10 -1.96
N PRO A 56 -30.26 -5.05 -2.09
CA PRO A 56 -30.45 -4.18 -3.25
C PRO A 56 -29.70 -2.82 -3.15
N PRO A 57 -29.53 -2.11 -4.29
CA PRO A 57 -29.12 -0.71 -4.32
C PRO A 57 -30.05 0.12 -3.44
N ARG A 58 -29.49 0.97 -2.57
CA ARG A 58 -30.25 1.73 -1.57
C ARG A 58 -31.30 2.67 -2.19
N GLU A 59 -31.17 3.00 -3.47
CA GLU A 59 -32.08 3.84 -4.24
C GLU A 59 -33.25 3.05 -4.87
N CYS A 60 -33.16 1.71 -4.96
CA CYS A 60 -34.24 0.89 -5.52
C CYS A 60 -35.42 0.64 -4.56
N ARG A 61 -35.33 1.06 -3.29
CA ARG A 61 -36.46 0.97 -2.33
C ARG A 61 -37.54 2.02 -2.57
N GLU A 62 -37.21 3.10 -3.27
CA GLU A 62 -38.18 4.19 -3.55
C GLU A 62 -39.11 3.85 -4.73
N TRP A 63 -38.77 2.86 -5.55
CA TRP A 63 -39.56 2.44 -6.71
C TRP A 63 -40.60 1.33 -6.43
N GLU A 64 -40.65 0.76 -5.23
CA GLU A 64 -41.61 -0.31 -4.87
C GLU A 64 -42.91 0.20 -4.20
N GLN A 65 -43.42 1.36 -4.62
CA GLN A 65 -44.79 1.78 -4.28
C GLN A 65 -45.75 1.37 -5.41
N PRO A 66 -46.79 0.54 -5.15
CA PRO A 66 -47.67 0.06 -6.21
C PRO A 66 -48.65 1.14 -6.64
N ALA A 67 -48.48 1.67 -7.85
CA ALA A 67 -49.54 2.40 -8.55
C ALA A 67 -50.49 1.39 -9.21
N ALA A 68 -51.74 1.40 -8.76
CA ALA A 68 -52.81 0.57 -9.28
C ALA A 68 -53.27 1.02 -10.68
N ALA A 69 -53.72 0.02 -11.46
CA ALA A 69 -54.57 0.06 -12.66
C ALA A 69 -53.94 0.38 -14.03
N ALA A 70 -53.95 -0.60 -14.96
CA ALA A 70 -54.96 -0.73 -16.03
C ALA A 70 -54.41 -1.54 -17.23
N ASP A 71 -55.29 -2.37 -17.81
CA ASP A 71 -55.07 -3.33 -18.90
C ASP A 71 -54.42 -2.76 -20.18
N ALA A 72 -53.41 -3.48 -20.70
CA ALA A 72 -53.02 -3.43 -22.11
C ALA A 72 -52.52 -4.83 -22.55
N PRO A 73 -52.91 -5.34 -23.73
CA PRO A 73 -52.47 -6.65 -24.20
C PRO A 73 -51.02 -6.57 -24.71
N ALA A 74 -50.10 -7.10 -23.90
CA ALA A 74 -48.69 -7.17 -24.23
C ALA A 74 -48.44 -8.23 -25.33
N VAL A 75 -48.07 -7.76 -26.53
CA VAL A 75 -47.47 -8.58 -27.58
C VAL A 75 -46.29 -9.34 -26.98
N GLY A 76 -46.35 -10.67 -27.07
CA GLY A 76 -45.41 -11.60 -26.46
C GLY A 76 -43.97 -11.40 -26.93
N ARG A 77 -43.24 -10.53 -26.22
CA ARG A 77 -41.81 -10.70 -26.04
C ARG A 77 -41.65 -11.60 -24.83
N MET A 78 -41.19 -12.83 -25.06
CA MET A 78 -40.73 -13.70 -23.97
C MET A 78 -39.83 -12.84 -23.08
N PRO A 79 -40.13 -12.68 -21.78
CA PRO A 79 -39.25 -11.95 -20.91
C PRO A 79 -37.94 -12.73 -20.94
N LEU A 80 -36.92 -12.14 -21.55
CA LEU A 80 -35.55 -12.56 -21.32
C LEU A 80 -35.36 -12.30 -19.84
N VAL A 81 -35.65 -13.31 -19.02
CA VAL A 81 -35.20 -13.36 -17.64
C VAL A 81 -33.69 -13.37 -17.80
N LEU A 82 -33.10 -12.17 -17.79
CA LEU A 82 -31.68 -11.99 -17.62
C LEU A 82 -31.42 -12.66 -16.27
N ARG A 83 -31.05 -13.94 -16.31
CA ARG A 83 -30.50 -14.60 -15.14
C ARG A 83 -29.22 -13.83 -14.90
N GLU A 84 -29.27 -12.92 -13.95
CA GLU A 84 -28.11 -12.24 -13.41
C GLU A 84 -27.24 -13.32 -12.80
N HIS A 85 -26.42 -13.94 -13.65
CA HIS A 85 -25.34 -14.78 -13.20
C HIS A 85 -24.31 -13.79 -12.66
N PRO A 86 -24.04 -13.79 -11.33
CA PRO A 86 -22.95 -12.97 -10.82
C PRO A 86 -21.70 -13.35 -11.60
N ALA A 87 -20.94 -12.34 -12.04
CA ALA A 87 -19.71 -12.58 -12.76
C ALA A 87 -18.87 -13.60 -11.97
N PRO A 88 -18.35 -14.67 -12.61
CA PRO A 88 -17.60 -15.71 -11.90
C PRO A 88 -16.31 -15.16 -11.26
N LEU A 89 -15.90 -13.94 -11.64
CA LEU A 89 -14.72 -13.25 -11.18
C LEU A 89 -15.09 -11.90 -10.56
N ASN A 90 -14.43 -11.53 -9.45
CA ASN A 90 -14.52 -10.18 -8.91
C ASN A 90 -13.60 -9.24 -9.71
N LEU A 91 -14.17 -8.57 -10.73
CA LEU A 91 -13.45 -7.62 -11.58
C LEU A 91 -12.85 -6.46 -10.79
N THR A 92 -13.54 -5.98 -9.75
CA THR A 92 -13.02 -4.90 -8.88
C THR A 92 -11.73 -5.32 -8.18
N ALA A 93 -11.65 -6.56 -7.70
CA ALA A 93 -10.42 -7.09 -7.10
C ALA A 93 -9.30 -7.26 -8.13
N LEU A 94 -9.64 -7.72 -9.35
CA LEU A 94 -8.68 -7.87 -10.44
C LEU A 94 -8.09 -6.51 -10.86
N ASP A 95 -8.94 -5.53 -11.12
CA ASP A 95 -8.52 -4.19 -11.52
C ASP A 95 -7.67 -3.53 -10.43
N ALA A 96 -8.05 -3.69 -9.16
CA ALA A 96 -7.28 -3.21 -8.02
C ALA A 96 -5.89 -3.85 -7.94
N ALA A 97 -5.79 -5.16 -8.22
CA ALA A 97 -4.52 -5.87 -8.24
C ALA A 97 -3.63 -5.37 -9.38
N VAL A 98 -4.12 -5.39 -10.63
CA VAL A 98 -3.35 -4.97 -11.81
C VAL A 98 -2.88 -3.52 -11.69
N GLN A 99 -3.75 -2.61 -11.23
CA GLN A 99 -3.38 -1.21 -11.07
C GLN A 99 -2.33 -1.01 -9.98
N THR A 100 -2.49 -1.66 -8.82
CA THR A 100 -1.52 -1.56 -7.72
C THR A 100 -0.17 -2.14 -8.09
N GLU A 101 -0.16 -3.29 -8.77
CA GLU A 101 1.06 -3.92 -9.26
C GLU A 101 1.83 -2.98 -10.20
N ARG A 102 1.12 -2.45 -11.20
CA ARG A 102 1.72 -1.53 -12.18
C ARG A 102 2.30 -0.28 -11.51
N GLU A 103 1.53 0.38 -10.66
CA GLU A 103 1.96 1.61 -9.99
C GLU A 103 3.18 1.38 -9.09
N LEU A 104 3.22 0.28 -8.33
CA LEU A 104 4.36 -0.02 -7.47
C LEU A 104 5.61 -0.38 -8.28
N PHE A 105 5.48 -1.12 -9.38
CA PHE A 105 6.63 -1.42 -10.25
C PHE A 105 7.15 -0.18 -10.98
N GLU A 106 6.27 0.67 -11.51
CA GLU A 106 6.66 1.94 -12.12
C GLU A 106 7.36 2.86 -11.10
N LEU A 107 6.87 2.90 -9.86
CA LEU A 107 7.51 3.63 -8.78
C LEU A 107 8.89 3.04 -8.42
N CYS A 108 9.04 1.72 -8.32
CA CYS A 108 10.35 1.09 -8.09
C CYS A 108 11.36 1.49 -9.18
N ASP A 109 10.96 1.48 -10.46
CA ASP A 109 11.84 1.89 -11.55
C ASP A 109 12.24 3.37 -11.43
N ALA A 110 11.29 4.25 -11.11
CA ALA A 110 11.55 5.68 -10.93
C ALA A 110 12.50 5.94 -9.74
N VAL A 111 12.27 5.27 -8.61
CA VAL A 111 13.12 5.39 -7.43
C VAL A 111 14.51 4.84 -7.71
N ALA A 112 14.61 3.63 -8.28
CA ALA A 112 15.88 3.03 -8.64
C ALA A 112 16.67 3.90 -9.61
N ALA A 113 16.02 4.55 -10.58
CA ALA A 113 16.68 5.45 -11.52
C ALA A 113 17.27 6.68 -10.83
N SER A 114 16.63 7.16 -9.76
CA SER A 114 17.07 8.34 -9.02
C SER A 114 18.13 8.04 -7.95
N VAL A 115 18.04 6.91 -7.25
CA VAL A 115 18.82 6.69 -6.02
C VAL A 115 19.84 5.56 -6.13
N GLN A 116 19.65 4.62 -7.04
CA GLN A 116 20.54 3.47 -7.16
C GLN A 116 21.72 3.78 -8.08
N ARG A 117 22.95 3.64 -7.57
CA ARG A 117 24.14 3.84 -8.40
C ARG A 117 24.17 2.86 -9.56
N PRO A 118 24.72 3.20 -10.74
CA PRO A 118 24.91 2.24 -11.83
C PRO A 118 25.77 1.03 -11.45
N VAL A 119 25.62 -0.07 -12.19
CA VAL A 119 26.46 -1.27 -11.99
C VAL A 119 27.93 -0.91 -12.24
N ARG A 120 28.80 -1.23 -11.29
CA ARG A 120 30.24 -1.01 -11.36
C ARG A 120 30.80 -1.74 -12.57
N ARG A 121 31.82 -1.11 -13.15
CA ARG A 121 32.57 -1.69 -14.25
C ARG A 121 33.98 -1.97 -13.78
N ARG A 122 34.48 -3.17 -14.09
CA ARG A 122 35.83 -3.59 -13.75
C ARG A 122 36.60 -3.99 -15.01
N PRO A 123 37.92 -3.77 -15.04
CA PRO A 123 38.75 -4.33 -16.09
C PRO A 123 38.75 -5.85 -15.99
N SER A 124 38.49 -6.53 -17.10
CA SER A 124 38.64 -7.97 -17.26
C SER A 124 39.79 -8.24 -18.22
N LEU A 125 40.76 -9.01 -17.74
CA LEU A 125 41.83 -9.56 -18.54
C LEU A 125 41.33 -10.82 -19.22
N ASN A 126 41.28 -10.80 -20.55
CA ASN A 126 41.01 -12.00 -21.32
C ASN A 126 42.34 -12.76 -21.45
N ILE A 127 42.55 -13.77 -20.60
CA ILE A 127 43.75 -14.62 -20.66
C ILE A 127 43.52 -15.61 -21.81
N PRO A 128 44.39 -15.66 -22.84
CA PRO A 128 44.24 -16.61 -23.94
C PRO A 128 44.14 -18.05 -23.41
N SER A 129 43.17 -18.79 -23.91
CA SER A 129 43.08 -20.23 -23.66
C SER A 129 44.32 -20.94 -24.20
N TYR A 130 44.72 -22.06 -23.58
CA TYR A 130 45.95 -22.81 -23.83
C TYR A 130 46.08 -23.38 -25.27
N SER A 131 45.12 -23.12 -26.16
CA SER A 131 45.07 -23.59 -27.56
C SER A 131 46.05 -22.90 -28.52
N GLY A 132 47.19 -22.40 -28.02
CA GLY A 132 48.36 -22.04 -28.84
C GLY A 132 48.20 -20.86 -29.82
N ARG A 133 47.07 -20.14 -29.84
CA ARG A 133 46.93 -18.90 -30.60
C ARG A 133 47.06 -17.70 -29.67
N THR A 134 48.23 -17.08 -29.71
CA THR A 134 48.61 -15.90 -28.92
C THR A 134 47.85 -14.67 -29.44
N ALA A 135 46.58 -14.54 -29.07
CA ALA A 135 45.90 -13.25 -29.18
C ALA A 135 46.50 -12.30 -28.13
N PRO A 136 46.79 -11.03 -28.48
CA PRO A 136 47.29 -10.07 -27.49
C PRO A 136 46.24 -9.90 -26.38
N ALA A 137 46.69 -9.87 -25.12
CA ALA A 137 45.82 -9.63 -23.98
C ALA A 137 45.11 -8.28 -24.17
N ARG A 138 43.78 -8.32 -24.36
CA ARG A 138 42.94 -7.12 -24.46
C ARG A 138 42.24 -6.91 -23.13
N ILE A 139 42.44 -5.73 -22.54
CA ILE A 139 41.69 -5.30 -21.37
C ILE A 139 40.29 -4.89 -21.86
N ARG A 140 39.26 -5.59 -21.38
CA ARG A 140 37.87 -5.21 -21.64
C ARG A 140 37.24 -4.70 -20.36
N ILE A 141 36.59 -3.54 -20.43
CA ILE A 141 35.77 -3.07 -19.33
C ILE A 141 34.45 -3.85 -19.36
N VAL A 142 34.17 -4.62 -18.31
CA VAL A 142 32.95 -5.42 -18.17
C VAL A 142 32.17 -5.00 -16.94
N ALA A 143 30.86 -5.19 -16.97
CA ALA A 143 30.04 -5.02 -15.76
C ALA A 143 30.47 -6.04 -14.70
N ASP A 144 30.59 -5.60 -13.46
CA ASP A 144 30.86 -6.50 -12.35
C ASP A 144 29.64 -7.40 -12.11
N ARG A 145 29.86 -8.72 -12.18
CA ARG A 145 28.80 -9.72 -12.04
C ARG A 145 28.27 -9.79 -10.61
N ALA A 146 29.14 -9.63 -9.61
CA ALA A 146 28.74 -9.67 -8.20
C ALA A 146 27.84 -8.47 -7.89
N ASP A 147 28.25 -7.28 -8.33
CA ASP A 147 27.48 -6.05 -8.17
C ASP A 147 26.14 -6.08 -8.95
N ARG A 148 26.14 -6.64 -10.16
CA ARG A 148 24.91 -6.82 -10.94
C ARG A 148 23.92 -7.77 -10.26
N ALA A 149 24.43 -8.82 -9.59
CA ALA A 149 23.63 -9.84 -8.95
C ALA A 149 23.35 -9.54 -7.47
N ASP A 150 23.64 -8.32 -7.01
CA ASP A 150 23.36 -7.89 -5.64
C ASP A 150 21.83 -7.96 -5.38
N PRO A 151 21.38 -8.75 -4.39
CA PRO A 151 19.96 -8.92 -4.09
C PRO A 151 19.28 -7.64 -3.59
N ALA A 152 20.03 -6.68 -3.04
CA ALA A 152 19.47 -5.38 -2.65
C ALA A 152 19.08 -4.54 -3.87
N ARG A 153 19.62 -4.84 -5.06
CA ARG A 153 19.49 -4.03 -6.26
C ARG A 153 18.15 -4.27 -6.96
N TRP A 154 17.45 -3.19 -7.28
CA TRP A 154 16.34 -3.24 -8.23
C TRP A 154 16.88 -3.43 -9.64
N SER A 155 16.43 -4.51 -10.29
CA SER A 155 16.75 -4.88 -11.66
C SER A 155 15.56 -4.59 -12.56
N TYR A 156 15.75 -3.66 -13.50
CA TYR A 156 14.73 -3.27 -14.47
C TYR A 156 14.30 -4.46 -15.34
N ALA A 157 13.01 -4.48 -15.68
CA ALA A 157 12.50 -5.41 -16.67
C ALA A 157 13.08 -5.10 -18.05
N SER A 158 13.32 -6.15 -18.81
CA SER A 158 13.74 -6.12 -20.21
C SER A 158 12.88 -7.11 -21.02
N PRO A 159 12.89 -7.04 -22.36
CA PRO A 159 12.06 -7.93 -23.19
C PRO A 159 12.30 -9.43 -22.94
N THR A 160 13.47 -9.81 -22.44
CA THR A 160 13.87 -11.22 -22.22
C THR A 160 14.00 -11.59 -20.75
N ASP A 161 13.89 -10.62 -19.84
CA ASP A 161 14.10 -10.83 -18.40
C ASP A 161 13.18 -9.88 -17.62
N PRO A 162 12.21 -10.37 -16.84
CA PRO A 162 11.34 -9.53 -16.00
C PRO A 162 12.10 -8.79 -14.89
N GLY A 163 13.35 -9.15 -14.60
CA GLY A 163 14.15 -8.54 -13.54
C GLY A 163 13.52 -8.71 -12.17
N SER A 164 13.57 -7.67 -11.34
CA SER A 164 13.01 -7.70 -9.98
C SER A 164 11.48 -7.83 -9.95
N ARG A 165 10.78 -7.57 -11.07
CA ARG A 165 9.33 -7.76 -11.17
C ARG A 165 8.93 -9.24 -11.09
N ALA A 166 9.85 -10.17 -11.36
CA ALA A 166 9.63 -11.61 -11.22
C ALA A 166 9.22 -12.04 -9.80
N TYR A 167 9.64 -11.28 -8.79
CA TYR A 167 9.34 -11.54 -7.38
C TYR A 167 7.99 -10.97 -6.93
N GLY A 168 7.26 -10.30 -7.83
CA GLY A 168 5.92 -9.79 -7.59
C GLY A 168 5.86 -8.54 -6.71
N VAL A 169 4.62 -8.15 -6.38
CA VAL A 169 4.33 -6.93 -5.60
C VAL A 169 4.89 -6.98 -4.17
N HIS A 170 4.97 -8.16 -3.56
CA HIS A 170 5.55 -8.32 -2.22
C HIS A 170 6.98 -7.78 -2.17
N TRP A 171 7.81 -8.16 -3.16
CA TRP A 171 9.18 -7.67 -3.24
C TRP A 171 9.26 -6.17 -3.54
N ALA A 172 8.42 -5.66 -4.45
CA ALA A 172 8.36 -4.22 -4.72
C ALA A 172 8.03 -3.41 -3.46
N ALA A 173 7.07 -3.88 -2.66
CA ALA A 173 6.69 -3.24 -1.40
C ALA A 173 7.83 -3.25 -0.38
N VAL A 174 8.50 -4.39 -0.17
CA VAL A 174 9.68 -4.51 0.70
C VAL A 174 10.80 -3.56 0.25
N TRP A 175 11.09 -3.54 -1.05
CA TRP A 175 12.16 -2.74 -1.59
C TRP A 175 11.91 -1.23 -1.43
N LEU A 176 10.68 -0.78 -1.72
CA LEU A 176 10.26 0.61 -1.50
C LEU A 176 10.21 0.97 -0.01
N GLU A 177 9.77 0.07 0.86
CA GLU A 177 9.77 0.26 2.32
C GLU A 177 11.19 0.56 2.82
N GLY A 178 12.17 -0.25 2.43
CA GLY A 178 13.57 -0.01 2.78
C GLY A 178 14.12 1.31 2.25
N ARG A 179 13.69 1.76 1.06
CA ARG A 179 14.08 3.08 0.53
C ARG A 179 13.41 4.22 1.30
N ALA A 180 12.13 4.08 1.66
CA ALA A 180 11.41 5.08 2.45
C ALA A 180 12.09 5.26 3.81
N LEU A 181 12.40 4.15 4.50
CA LEU A 181 13.06 4.12 5.81
C LEU A 181 14.54 4.55 5.78
N GLY A 182 15.11 4.75 4.60
CA GLY A 182 16.52 5.14 4.45
C GLY A 182 17.49 4.01 4.80
N GLU A 183 17.10 2.74 4.61
CA GLU A 183 17.95 1.60 4.90
C GLU A 183 19.27 1.67 4.12
N GLU A 184 20.37 1.60 4.86
CA GLU A 184 21.71 1.61 4.29
C GLU A 184 22.01 0.28 3.59
N SER A 185 22.72 0.35 2.47
CA SER A 185 23.26 -0.83 1.77
C SER A 185 24.62 -0.50 1.19
N GLY A 186 25.52 -0.08 2.08
CA GLY A 186 26.83 0.46 1.71
C GLY A 186 26.69 1.69 0.80
N ASP A 187 27.34 1.67 -0.35
CA ASP A 187 27.32 2.78 -1.33
C ASP A 187 26.33 2.56 -2.49
N LEU A 188 25.49 1.52 -2.43
CA LEU A 188 24.59 1.16 -3.53
C LEU A 188 23.52 2.25 -3.78
N PHE A 189 23.09 2.92 -2.73
CA PHE A 189 22.03 3.91 -2.77
C PHE A 189 22.49 5.27 -2.26
N THR A 190 22.02 6.32 -2.90
CA THR A 190 22.02 7.67 -2.36
C THR A 190 20.75 7.93 -1.56
N ALA A 191 20.74 9.00 -0.75
CA ALA A 191 19.56 9.39 0.01
C ALA A 191 18.39 9.72 -0.93
N VAL A 192 17.18 9.27 -0.57
CA VAL A 192 15.95 9.59 -1.30
C VAL A 192 15.68 11.09 -1.16
N ARG A 193 15.43 11.76 -2.30
CA ARG A 193 15.08 13.17 -2.32
C ARG A 193 13.69 13.38 -1.69
N PRO A 194 13.44 14.50 -0.97
CA PRO A 194 12.15 14.73 -0.31
C PRO A 194 10.94 14.58 -1.24
N LEU A 195 10.98 15.16 -2.44
CA LEU A 195 9.91 15.03 -3.43
C LEU A 195 9.61 13.58 -3.83
N LEU A 196 10.65 12.74 -3.91
CA LEU A 196 10.48 11.33 -4.24
C LEU A 196 9.94 10.55 -3.04
N ALA A 197 10.29 10.93 -1.81
CA ALA A 197 9.71 10.38 -0.59
C ALA A 197 8.21 10.71 -0.47
N ASP A 198 7.81 11.93 -0.85
CA ASP A 198 6.40 12.31 -0.92
C ASP A 198 5.63 11.47 -1.95
N GLU A 199 6.22 11.20 -3.11
CA GLU A 199 5.61 10.35 -4.14
C GLU A 199 5.49 8.88 -3.68
N ILE A 200 6.50 8.36 -2.99
CA ILE A 200 6.44 7.02 -2.37
C ILE A 200 5.28 6.97 -1.37
N THR A 201 5.19 7.97 -0.49
CA THR A 201 4.13 8.09 0.53
C THR A 201 2.75 8.15 -0.11
N ALA A 202 2.57 9.02 -1.11
CA ALA A 202 1.30 9.17 -1.80
C ALA A 202 0.88 7.89 -2.55
N THR A 203 1.82 7.24 -3.22
CA THR A 203 1.56 5.99 -3.96
C THR A 203 1.23 4.84 -3.00
N ALA A 204 1.98 4.66 -1.92
CA ALA A 204 1.71 3.66 -0.89
C ALA A 204 0.30 3.84 -0.31
N ARG A 205 -0.08 5.08 0.02
CA ARG A 205 -1.40 5.41 0.55
C ARG A 205 -2.51 5.11 -0.46
N ARG A 206 -2.34 5.48 -1.73
CA ARG A 206 -3.31 5.18 -2.81
C ARG A 206 -3.45 3.67 -3.04
N ALA A 207 -2.33 2.94 -3.05
CA ALA A 207 -2.30 1.49 -3.19
C ALA A 207 -3.06 0.82 -2.05
N ARG A 208 -2.76 1.17 -0.78
CA ARG A 208 -3.49 0.66 0.38
C ARG A 208 -4.99 0.95 0.29
N ALA A 209 -5.36 2.20 -0.01
CA ALA A 209 -6.75 2.60 -0.17
C ALA A 209 -7.49 1.79 -1.23
N ARG A 210 -6.82 1.51 -2.36
CA ARG A 210 -7.37 0.69 -3.44
C ARG A 210 -7.58 -0.76 -3.00
N VAL A 211 -6.58 -1.37 -2.37
CA VAL A 211 -6.63 -2.76 -1.89
C VAL A 211 -7.74 -2.94 -0.84
N GLU A 212 -7.78 -2.09 0.18
CA GLU A 212 -8.78 -2.19 1.25
C GLU A 212 -10.21 -1.94 0.73
N ARG A 213 -10.39 -1.02 -0.23
CA ARG A 213 -11.68 -0.81 -0.90
C ARG A 213 -12.12 -2.01 -1.71
N ALA A 214 -11.21 -2.61 -2.49
CA ALA A 214 -11.51 -3.80 -3.29
C ALA A 214 -11.85 -5.02 -2.42
N LEU A 215 -11.25 -5.11 -1.23
CA LEU A 215 -11.58 -6.10 -0.21
C LEU A 215 -12.88 -5.77 0.56
N GLY A 216 -13.49 -4.62 0.30
CA GLY A 216 -14.67 -4.15 1.01
C GLY A 216 -14.41 -3.92 2.50
N ARG A 217 -13.18 -3.55 2.88
CA ARG A 217 -12.78 -3.20 4.26
C ARG A 217 -12.88 -1.70 4.55
N ASP A 218 -12.90 -0.88 3.49
CA ASP A 218 -13.07 0.57 3.60
C ASP A 218 -14.51 0.94 3.98
N GLY A 219 -14.68 1.61 5.12
CA GLY A 219 -15.95 2.18 5.56
C GLY A 219 -17.01 1.16 6.02
N GLN A 220 -16.64 -0.11 6.25
CA GLN A 220 -17.60 -1.08 6.76
C GLN A 220 -18.04 -0.73 8.19
N PRO A 221 -19.36 -0.64 8.44
CA PRO A 221 -19.86 -0.44 9.77
C PRO A 221 -19.55 -1.68 10.62
N THR A 222 -18.71 -1.51 11.63
CA THR A 222 -18.47 -2.51 12.66
C THR A 222 -19.30 -2.15 13.89
N ALA A 223 -20.26 -2.99 14.26
CA ALA A 223 -20.95 -2.84 15.53
C ALA A 223 -19.95 -3.06 16.67
N LEU A 224 -19.90 -2.15 17.63
CA LEU A 224 -19.09 -2.35 18.82
C LEU A 224 -19.90 -3.14 19.85
N ASP A 225 -19.29 -4.15 20.45
CA ASP A 225 -19.94 -5.00 21.46
C ASP A 225 -20.37 -4.21 22.71
N ARG A 226 -19.69 -3.09 22.98
CA ARG A 226 -19.98 -2.25 24.14
C ARG A 226 -20.95 -1.12 23.77
N PRO A 227 -21.99 -0.90 24.61
CA PRO A 227 -22.93 0.19 24.39
C PRO A 227 -22.29 1.55 24.72
N CYS A 228 -22.92 2.61 24.22
CA CYS A 228 -22.52 3.99 24.50
C CYS A 228 -22.51 4.27 26.02
N PRO A 229 -21.43 4.80 26.60
CA PRO A 229 -21.36 5.02 28.05
C PRO A 229 -22.34 6.10 28.54
N TYR A 230 -22.78 7.00 27.66
CA TYR A 230 -23.66 8.13 28.01
C TYR A 230 -25.16 7.81 27.90
N CYS A 231 -25.56 6.92 26.99
CA CYS A 231 -26.98 6.64 26.73
C CYS A 231 -27.31 5.15 26.59
N ARG A 232 -26.32 4.26 26.74
CA ARG A 232 -26.41 2.81 26.58
C ARG A 232 -26.89 2.31 25.20
N GLY A 233 -27.03 3.19 24.21
CA GLY A 233 -27.38 2.81 22.84
C GLY A 233 -26.24 2.14 22.07
N PRO A 234 -26.54 1.51 20.92
CA PRO A 234 -25.54 0.83 20.11
C PRO A 234 -24.53 1.82 19.53
N LEU A 235 -23.28 1.39 19.42
CA LEU A 235 -22.20 2.12 18.76
C LEU A 235 -21.82 1.40 17.46
N THR A 236 -21.58 2.18 16.41
CA THR A 236 -21.09 1.67 15.13
C THR A 236 -19.82 2.42 14.76
N ALA A 237 -18.73 1.68 14.59
CA ALA A 237 -17.47 2.20 14.11
C ALA A 237 -17.39 2.12 12.59
N TYR A 238 -16.85 3.17 11.98
CA TYR A 238 -16.52 3.25 10.56
C TYR A 238 -15.02 3.50 10.46
N THR A 239 -14.28 2.51 10.00
CA THR A 239 -12.85 2.66 9.72
C THR A 239 -12.69 3.07 8.26
N ARG A 240 -12.12 4.25 8.00
CA ARG A 240 -11.67 4.57 6.65
C ARG A 240 -10.33 3.93 6.38
N SER A 241 -10.17 3.48 5.16
CA SER A 241 -8.97 2.80 4.72
C SER A 241 -7.71 3.66 4.91
N GLY A 242 -6.63 3.03 5.38
CA GLY A 242 -5.30 3.65 5.41
C GLY A 242 -5.05 4.74 6.44
N ASP A 243 -6.06 5.13 7.23
CA ASP A 243 -5.91 6.22 8.21
C ASP A 243 -6.71 5.92 9.49
N PRO A 244 -6.05 5.37 10.53
CA PRO A 244 -6.69 5.17 11.83
C PRO A 244 -7.24 6.46 12.45
N ALA A 245 -6.63 7.62 12.16
CA ALA A 245 -7.12 8.91 12.66
C ALA A 245 -8.41 9.36 11.96
N ALA A 246 -8.68 8.84 10.77
CA ALA A 246 -9.94 9.04 10.04
C ALA A 246 -11.04 8.06 10.46
N ALA A 247 -10.80 7.19 11.44
CA ALA A 247 -11.85 6.36 12.02
C ALA A 247 -12.91 7.23 12.71
N THR A 248 -14.17 6.84 12.59
CA THR A 248 -15.27 7.51 13.28
C THR A 248 -16.16 6.51 13.99
N VAL A 249 -16.67 6.87 15.16
CA VAL A 249 -17.68 6.07 15.87
C VAL A 249 -18.95 6.89 15.95
N VAL A 250 -20.10 6.28 15.69
CA VAL A 250 -21.40 6.95 15.71
C VAL A 250 -22.32 6.24 16.69
N CYS A 251 -23.02 7.01 17.52
CA CYS A 251 -24.06 6.47 18.38
C CYS A 251 -25.39 6.32 17.62
N GLY A 252 -26.03 5.15 17.73
CA GLY A 252 -27.32 4.86 17.12
C GLY A 252 -28.50 5.64 17.72
N THR A 253 -28.37 6.17 18.93
CA THR A 253 -29.43 6.91 19.66
C THR A 253 -29.70 8.31 19.11
N GLY A 254 -28.85 8.82 18.20
CA GLY A 254 -29.05 10.12 17.57
C GLY A 254 -28.84 11.30 18.54
N SER A 255 -29.63 12.36 18.37
CA SER A 255 -29.51 13.61 19.12
C SER A 255 -29.91 13.52 20.59
N ALA A 256 -30.60 12.44 20.98
CA ALA A 256 -30.96 12.18 22.39
C ALA A 256 -29.76 11.73 23.23
N CYS A 257 -28.63 11.38 22.60
CA CYS A 257 -27.41 11.06 23.33
C CYS A 257 -26.77 12.32 23.92
N THR A 258 -26.50 12.28 25.23
CA THR A 258 -25.90 13.36 26.03
C THR A 258 -24.37 13.40 25.95
N ALA A 259 -23.75 12.63 25.06
CA ALA A 259 -22.31 12.60 24.90
C ALA A 259 -21.74 14.00 24.58
N PRO A 260 -20.58 14.37 25.16
CA PRO A 260 -19.97 15.68 25.00
C PRO A 260 -19.19 15.82 23.68
N VAL A 261 -19.79 15.38 22.56
CA VAL A 261 -19.21 15.49 21.21
C VAL A 261 -20.20 16.11 20.24
N LEU A 262 -19.72 16.65 19.13
CA LEU A 262 -20.59 17.29 18.14
C LEU A 262 -21.56 16.29 17.48
N LEU A 263 -22.69 16.83 17.04
CA LEU A 263 -23.60 16.09 16.17
C LEU A 263 -23.09 16.20 14.73
N ASN A 264 -23.15 15.10 13.99
CA ASN A 264 -22.87 15.09 12.57
C ASN A 264 -24.04 15.61 11.73
N GLY A 265 -23.85 15.66 10.41
CA GLY A 265 -24.89 16.11 9.46
C GLY A 265 -26.20 15.30 9.51
N ARG A 266 -26.18 14.09 10.10
CA ARG A 266 -27.36 13.24 10.31
C ARG A 266 -27.94 13.33 11.74
N ARG A 267 -27.54 14.35 12.50
CA ARG A 267 -27.94 14.59 13.90
C ARG A 267 -27.62 13.42 14.85
N ARG A 268 -26.50 12.73 14.63
CA ARG A 268 -25.99 11.69 15.53
C ARG A 268 -24.69 12.13 16.16
N ARG A 269 -24.42 11.70 17.40
CA ARG A 269 -23.13 11.93 18.05
C ARG A 269 -22.06 11.13 17.32
N GLU A 270 -21.00 11.82 16.93
CA GLU A 270 -19.87 11.26 16.19
C GLU A 270 -18.57 11.58 16.92
N TRP A 271 -17.78 10.54 17.19
CA TRP A 271 -16.42 10.66 17.72
C TRP A 271 -15.44 10.45 16.57
N SER A 272 -14.48 11.34 16.42
CA SER A 272 -13.43 11.27 15.39
C SER A 272 -12.12 11.84 15.92
N GLY A 273 -10.98 11.42 15.35
CA GLY A 273 -9.67 11.92 15.77
C GLY A 273 -9.43 11.79 17.28
N ALA A 274 -9.13 12.91 17.95
CA ALA A 274 -8.85 12.93 19.38
C ALA A 274 -10.06 12.54 20.27
N ASP A 275 -11.30 12.73 19.79
CA ASP A 275 -12.51 12.39 20.57
C ASP A 275 -12.65 10.87 20.78
N LEU A 276 -12.03 10.06 19.92
CA LEU A 276 -12.00 8.61 20.07
C LEU A 276 -11.27 8.18 21.34
N ILE A 277 -10.24 8.92 21.76
CA ILE A 277 -9.52 8.67 23.01
C ILE A 277 -10.47 8.90 24.19
N GLY A 278 -11.24 10.00 24.16
CA GLY A 278 -12.25 10.29 25.17
C GLY A 278 -13.33 9.21 25.26
N LEU A 279 -13.80 8.70 24.11
CA LEU A 279 -14.73 7.58 24.06
C LEU A 279 -14.13 6.31 24.66
N PHE A 280 -12.89 5.98 24.31
CA PHE A 280 -12.20 4.80 24.84
C PHE A 280 -12.08 4.85 26.37
N VAL A 281 -11.65 5.99 26.91
CA VAL A 281 -11.56 6.21 28.36
C VAL A 281 -12.93 6.06 29.03
N ALA A 282 -13.99 6.63 28.44
CA ALA A 282 -15.35 6.51 28.98
C ALA A 282 -15.89 5.07 28.91
N LEU A 283 -15.56 4.31 27.86
CA LEU A 283 -15.94 2.90 27.72
C LEU A 283 -15.20 1.98 28.70
N GLU A 284 -13.97 2.31 29.06
CA GLU A 284 -13.20 1.59 30.08
C GLU A 284 -13.70 1.92 31.50
N ALA A 285 -14.07 3.18 31.76
CA ALA A 285 -14.63 3.60 33.05
C ALA A 285 -16.06 3.10 33.32
N ALA A 286 -16.82 2.78 32.26
CA ALA A 286 -18.18 2.26 32.36
C ALA A 286 -18.28 0.73 32.48
N LYS A 287 -17.12 0.04 32.59
CA LYS A 287 -17.03 -1.38 32.99
C LYS A 287 -17.44 -1.56 34.45
#